data_AF-A0A6A1UT36-F1
#
_entry.id   AF-A0A6A1UT36-F1
#
_cell.length_a   1.000
_cell.length_b   1.000
_cell.length_c   1.000
_cell.angle_alpha   90.00
_cell.angle_beta   90.00
_cell.angle_gamma   90.00
#
_symmetry.space_group_name_H-M   'P 1'
#
loop_
_entity.id
_entity.type
_entity.pdbx_description
1 polymer ?
#
loop_
_entity_poly.entity_id
_entity_poly.type
_entity_poly.pdbx_seq_one_letter_code
_entity_poly.pdbx_strand_id
1 'polypeptide(L)'
;MNLAGMTSHLALSSVRAPQLIRWREQQGKMGGPPAFGIPMLTPVTGKAQGATGDVACDQYHKYKEDVQLMVDTGLDAYRFSISWSRLIPNGRGPSNPKGLQYYNNLIDELVNNGIQPHVTLSNYDLPQALEDEYGGWDKFHSRLKEPLSSILIGVIHYSIFHVRDNSKSLKMENRDFYMDAALELIEVQDIYNSSASERMQRNSTLDDIPRVKYMHAYLGGVIDALRNGSNTRGYFTWAFLDVFELLDGFRSSFGLYYADLDDPDLKRYPKLSAKWYSRFLKGRSINLGVTELGNNLSAMSQAHFQ
;
A
#
# COMPACT_ATOMS: atom_id res chain seq x y z
N MET A 1 -17.61 -12.48 -4.38
CA MET A 1 -16.85 -11.21 -4.42
C MET A 1 -16.61 -10.91 -5.89
N ASN A 2 -16.98 -9.73 -6.39
CA ASN A 2 -16.97 -9.48 -7.84
C ASN A 2 -15.61 -9.05 -8.40
N LEU A 3 -14.68 -8.66 -7.53
CA LEU A 3 -13.33 -8.26 -7.92
C LEU A 3 -12.35 -8.48 -6.76
N ALA A 4 -11.36 -9.35 -6.96
CA ALA A 4 -10.23 -9.46 -6.06
C ALA A 4 -8.95 -9.09 -6.81
N GLY A 5 -8.26 -8.07 -6.30
CA GLY A 5 -7.11 -7.49 -6.97
C GLY A 5 -5.97 -7.22 -6.02
N MET A 6 -4.89 -6.67 -6.56
CA MET A 6 -3.73 -6.28 -5.76
C MET A 6 -3.28 -4.88 -6.13
N THR A 7 -2.64 -4.22 -5.18
CA THR A 7 -2.06 -2.90 -5.41
C THR A 7 -0.54 -3.01 -5.54
N SER A 8 0.05 -2.22 -6.44
CA SER A 8 1.47 -1.89 -6.38
C SER A 8 1.70 -0.38 -6.43
N HIS A 9 2.88 0.02 -5.98
CA HIS A 9 3.39 1.36 -6.20
C HIS A 9 4.37 1.38 -7.36
N LEU A 10 4.03 2.13 -8.41
CA LEU A 10 4.97 2.61 -9.42
C LEU A 10 5.46 4.03 -9.11
N ALA A 11 4.65 4.86 -8.43
CA ALA A 11 4.96 6.26 -8.18
C ALA A 11 6.13 6.51 -7.20
N LEU A 12 6.36 5.63 -6.22
CA LEU A 12 7.45 5.81 -5.24
C LEU A 12 8.84 5.63 -5.85
N SER A 13 8.94 4.94 -6.99
CA SER A 13 10.19 4.89 -7.77
C SER A 13 10.58 6.23 -8.42
N SER A 14 9.66 7.21 -8.41
CA SER A 14 9.87 8.55 -8.96
C SER A 14 9.94 9.67 -7.91
N VAL A 15 9.68 9.34 -6.63
CA VAL A 15 9.82 10.32 -5.53
C VAL A 15 11.29 10.58 -5.29
N ARG A 16 11.75 11.78 -5.67
CA ARG A 16 13.16 12.16 -5.51
C ARG A 16 13.45 12.48 -4.05
N ALA A 17 14.70 12.25 -3.64
CA ALA A 17 15.20 12.56 -2.30
C ALA A 17 14.79 13.95 -1.76
N PRO A 18 14.81 15.06 -2.54
CA PRO A 18 14.37 16.38 -2.05
C PRO A 18 12.87 16.47 -1.73
N GLN A 19 12.02 15.75 -2.48
CA GLN A 19 10.57 15.70 -2.26
C GLN A 19 10.27 14.95 -0.95
N LEU A 20 11.00 13.86 -0.70
CA LEU A 20 10.87 13.08 0.52
C LEU A 20 11.29 13.87 1.77
N ILE A 21 12.36 14.67 1.67
CA ILE A 21 12.82 15.55 2.75
C ILE A 21 11.75 16.59 3.07
N ARG A 22 11.26 17.33 2.06
CA ARG A 22 10.27 18.40 2.28
C ARG A 22 8.91 17.89 2.75
N TRP A 23 8.47 16.74 2.25
CA TRP A 23 7.27 16.07 2.76
C TRP A 23 7.43 15.72 4.25
N ARG A 24 8.59 15.19 4.68
CA ARG A 24 8.85 14.91 6.11
C ARG A 24 8.97 16.17 6.96
N GLU A 25 9.54 17.26 6.42
CA GLU A 25 9.55 18.57 7.09
C GLU A 25 8.14 19.16 7.24
N GLN A 26 7.25 18.94 6.28
CA GLN A 26 5.83 19.33 6.37
C GLN A 26 5.10 18.51 7.44
N GLN A 27 5.30 17.18 7.48
CA GLN A 27 4.75 16.33 8.53
C GLN A 27 5.27 16.71 9.94
N GLY A 28 6.55 17.05 10.06
CA GLY A 28 7.14 17.53 11.32
C GLY A 28 6.59 18.88 11.79
N LYS A 29 6.04 19.70 10.88
CA LYS A 29 5.39 20.99 11.19
C LYS A 29 3.91 20.86 11.57
N MET A 30 3.24 19.75 11.23
CA MET A 30 1.83 19.51 11.55
C MET A 30 1.56 19.14 13.02
N GLY A 31 2.58 19.03 13.87
CA GLY A 31 2.41 19.12 15.33
C GLY A 31 1.65 17.98 16.02
N GLY A 32 1.46 16.84 15.37
CA GLY A 32 0.90 15.61 15.94
C GLY A 32 1.80 14.40 15.70
N PRO A 33 1.59 13.27 16.41
CA PRO A 33 2.25 12.02 16.05
C PRO A 33 1.90 11.72 14.58
N PRO A 34 2.86 11.29 13.75
CA PRO A 34 2.55 10.89 12.38
C PRO A 34 1.42 9.87 12.43
N ALA A 35 0.53 9.85 11.42
CA ALA A 35 -0.57 8.89 11.30
C ALA A 35 -0.13 7.40 11.42
N PHE A 36 1.17 7.15 11.49
CA PHE A 36 1.83 5.85 11.59
C PHE A 36 2.58 5.60 12.92
N GLY A 37 2.62 6.53 13.89
CA GLY A 37 3.18 6.27 15.23
C GLY A 37 4.66 5.87 15.28
N ILE A 38 5.48 6.24 14.28
CA ILE A 38 6.91 5.88 14.21
C ILE A 38 7.76 7.09 14.71
N PRO A 39 8.78 6.88 15.56
CA PRO A 39 9.65 7.95 16.04
C PRO A 39 10.41 8.62 14.88
N MET A 40 10.62 9.95 15.00
CA MET A 40 11.40 10.77 14.06
C MET A 40 12.80 10.17 13.86
N LEU A 41 13.03 9.52 12.73
CA LEU A 41 14.36 9.15 12.24
C LEU A 41 14.89 10.25 11.31
N THR A 42 16.20 10.46 11.37
CA THR A 42 16.92 11.72 11.13
C THR A 42 16.76 12.39 9.74
N PRO A 43 16.90 13.74 9.65
CA PRO A 43 16.31 14.54 8.57
C PRO A 43 17.10 14.68 7.26
N VAL A 44 18.26 14.03 7.08
CA VAL A 44 19.32 14.72 6.32
C VAL A 44 19.50 14.30 4.85
N THR A 45 18.92 13.20 4.35
CA THR A 45 19.39 12.65 3.05
C THR A 45 18.35 12.24 2.01
N GLY A 46 17.05 12.36 2.27
CA GLY A 46 16.01 11.88 1.33
C GLY A 46 16.10 10.38 1.07
N LYS A 47 16.69 9.67 2.03
CA LYS A 47 16.81 8.22 2.10
C LYS A 47 15.90 7.73 3.24
N ALA A 48 15.18 6.65 3.01
CA ALA A 48 14.53 5.92 4.09
C ALA A 48 15.50 4.85 4.59
N GLN A 49 15.94 4.95 5.85
CA GLN A 49 16.89 4.02 6.46
C GLN A 49 18.21 3.86 5.68
N GLY A 50 18.65 4.91 4.96
CA GLY A 50 19.87 4.88 4.15
C GLY A 50 19.70 4.40 2.70
N ALA A 51 18.49 3.99 2.30
CA ALA A 51 18.17 3.55 0.93
C ALA A 51 17.32 4.58 0.15
N THR A 52 17.38 4.53 -1.18
CA THR A 52 16.53 5.29 -2.11
C THR A 52 15.59 4.36 -2.88
N GLY A 53 14.52 4.94 -3.44
CA GLY A 53 13.56 4.24 -4.30
C GLY A 53 13.96 4.19 -5.78
N ASP A 54 15.18 4.62 -6.15
CA ASP A 54 15.56 4.89 -7.55
C ASP A 54 15.39 3.68 -8.49
N VAL A 55 15.72 2.48 -8.00
CA VAL A 55 15.51 1.20 -8.70
C VAL A 55 14.32 0.45 -8.10
N ALA A 56 14.22 0.41 -6.76
CA ALA A 56 13.21 -0.38 -6.04
C ALA A 56 13.16 -1.83 -6.55
N CYS A 57 11.98 -2.33 -6.91
CA CYS A 57 11.81 -3.67 -7.51
C CYS A 57 11.92 -3.66 -9.05
N ASP A 58 12.21 -2.51 -9.68
CA ASP A 58 12.33 -2.33 -11.13
C ASP A 58 11.13 -2.83 -11.96
N GLN A 59 9.92 -2.64 -11.44
CA GLN A 59 8.70 -2.95 -12.19
C GLN A 59 8.62 -2.17 -13.51
N TYR A 60 9.28 -1.02 -13.63
CA TYR A 60 9.30 -0.25 -14.87
C TYR A 60 9.85 -1.07 -16.06
N HIS A 61 10.89 -1.87 -15.86
CA HIS A 61 11.43 -2.74 -16.91
C HIS A 61 10.86 -4.17 -16.85
N LYS A 62 10.41 -4.62 -15.68
CA LYS A 62 9.99 -6.01 -15.44
C LYS A 62 8.48 -6.24 -15.40
N TYR A 63 7.67 -5.24 -15.76
CA TYR A 63 6.21 -5.33 -15.66
C TYR A 63 5.60 -6.54 -16.38
N LYS A 64 6.16 -7.02 -17.49
CA LYS A 64 5.64 -8.21 -18.19
C LYS A 64 5.77 -9.48 -17.36
N GLU A 65 6.93 -9.66 -16.72
CA GLU A 65 7.15 -10.76 -15.77
C GLU A 65 6.18 -10.62 -14.59
N ASP A 66 6.05 -9.42 -14.05
CA ASP A 66 5.14 -9.15 -12.94
C ASP A 66 3.67 -9.43 -13.31
N VAL A 67 3.22 -9.07 -14.52
CA VAL A 67 1.87 -9.35 -15.02
C VAL A 67 1.66 -10.86 -15.16
N GLN A 68 2.66 -11.62 -15.65
CA GLN A 68 2.54 -13.07 -15.71
C GLN A 68 2.35 -13.68 -14.32
N LEU A 69 3.08 -13.19 -13.31
CA LEU A 69 2.89 -13.61 -11.92
C LEU A 69 1.48 -13.26 -11.39
N MET A 70 0.88 -12.15 -11.83
CA MET A 70 -0.51 -11.78 -11.49
C MET A 70 -1.52 -12.76 -12.12
N VAL A 71 -1.31 -13.15 -13.38
CA VAL A 71 -2.11 -14.17 -14.07
C VAL A 71 -1.99 -15.50 -13.35
N ASP A 72 -0.76 -15.92 -13.05
CA ASP A 72 -0.49 -17.18 -12.36
C ASP A 72 -1.08 -17.19 -10.94
N THR A 73 -1.14 -16.04 -10.28
CA THR A 73 -1.84 -15.88 -9.01
C THR A 73 -3.36 -16.02 -9.20
N GLY A 74 -3.91 -15.49 -10.29
CA GLY A 74 -5.33 -15.50 -10.61
C GLY A 74 -6.03 -14.20 -10.21
N LEU A 75 -5.36 -13.05 -10.37
CA LEU A 75 -5.92 -11.75 -10.05
C LEU A 75 -6.96 -11.31 -11.08
N ASP A 76 -8.07 -10.71 -10.63
CA ASP A 76 -9.05 -10.10 -11.53
C ASP A 76 -8.67 -8.65 -11.88
N ALA A 77 -7.91 -8.00 -11.01
CA ALA A 77 -7.59 -6.57 -11.11
C ALA A 77 -6.22 -6.21 -10.55
N TYR A 78 -5.66 -5.14 -11.10
CA TYR A 78 -4.43 -4.55 -10.63
C TYR A 78 -4.54 -3.05 -10.45
N ARG A 79 -4.33 -2.58 -9.23
CA ARG A 79 -4.28 -1.17 -8.90
C ARG A 79 -2.85 -0.66 -8.96
N PHE A 80 -2.59 0.33 -9.81
CA PHE A 80 -1.29 1.00 -9.90
C PHE A 80 -1.46 2.51 -9.94
N SER A 81 -0.34 3.22 -9.83
CA SER A 81 -0.29 4.69 -9.92
C SER A 81 0.46 5.15 -11.16
N ILE A 82 -0.04 6.23 -11.77
CA ILE A 82 0.71 6.96 -12.79
C ILE A 82 1.61 7.95 -12.08
N SER A 83 2.90 7.92 -12.43
CA SER A 83 3.87 8.89 -11.95
C SER A 83 3.67 10.20 -12.70
N TRP A 84 3.24 11.24 -11.99
CA TRP A 84 2.98 12.54 -12.61
C TRP A 84 4.27 13.07 -13.23
N SER A 85 5.38 13.05 -12.50
CA SER A 85 6.67 13.52 -13.02
C SER A 85 7.22 12.67 -14.17
N ARG A 86 6.82 11.40 -14.31
CA ARG A 86 7.19 10.59 -15.49
C ARG A 86 6.39 11.01 -16.72
N LEU A 87 5.11 11.29 -16.55
CA LEU A 87 4.21 11.64 -17.65
C LEU A 87 4.34 13.11 -18.05
N ILE A 88 4.46 14.02 -17.09
CA ILE A 88 4.61 15.47 -17.28
C ILE A 88 5.75 15.95 -16.35
N PRO A 89 7.01 15.94 -16.82
CA PRO A 89 8.18 16.17 -15.96
C PRO A 89 8.20 17.48 -15.18
N ASN A 90 7.71 18.56 -15.79
CA ASN A 90 7.64 19.88 -15.15
C ASN A 90 6.30 20.11 -14.43
N GLY A 91 5.48 19.07 -14.29
CA GLY A 91 4.11 19.11 -13.76
C GLY A 91 3.08 19.78 -14.67
N ARG A 92 3.53 20.58 -15.64
CA ARG A 92 2.70 21.20 -16.69
C ARG A 92 3.38 21.08 -18.06
N GLY A 93 2.57 21.23 -19.11
CA GLY A 93 3.03 21.22 -20.49
C GLY A 93 2.90 19.85 -21.15
N PRO A 94 3.68 19.57 -22.22
CA PRO A 94 3.51 18.37 -23.02
C PRO A 94 3.88 17.10 -22.24
N SER A 95 3.20 16.01 -22.58
CA SER A 95 3.52 14.69 -22.04
C SER A 95 4.86 14.19 -22.56
N ASN A 96 5.62 13.51 -21.72
CA ASN A 96 6.78 12.72 -22.09
C ASN A 96 6.35 11.48 -22.89
N PRO A 97 6.68 11.36 -24.19
CA PRO A 97 6.23 10.25 -25.03
C PRO A 97 6.65 8.87 -24.50
N LYS A 98 7.83 8.77 -23.89
CA LYS A 98 8.32 7.50 -23.31
C LYS A 98 7.51 7.11 -22.06
N GLY A 99 7.16 8.09 -21.24
CA GLY A 99 6.31 7.89 -20.07
C GLY A 99 4.91 7.43 -20.47
N LEU A 100 4.32 8.08 -21.48
CA LEU A 100 3.04 7.69 -22.05
C LEU A 100 3.08 6.28 -22.63
N GLN A 101 4.11 5.96 -23.42
CA GLN A 101 4.29 4.64 -24.02
C GLN A 101 4.40 3.55 -22.95
N TYR A 102 5.13 3.79 -21.85
CA TYR A 102 5.22 2.84 -20.74
C TYR A 102 3.85 2.50 -20.15
N TYR A 103 3.03 3.50 -19.81
CA TYR A 103 1.71 3.26 -19.23
C TYR A 103 0.74 2.61 -20.22
N ASN A 104 0.78 2.99 -21.50
CA ASN A 104 0.01 2.29 -22.53
C ASN A 104 0.39 0.82 -22.60
N ASN A 105 1.69 0.51 -22.69
CA ASN A 105 2.16 -0.87 -22.75
C ASN A 105 1.77 -1.68 -21.50
N LEU A 106 1.84 -1.08 -20.31
CA LEU A 106 1.43 -1.74 -19.06
C LEU A 106 -0.08 -2.03 -19.05
N ILE A 107 -0.90 -1.04 -19.44
CA ILE A 107 -2.35 -1.18 -19.50
C ILE A 107 -2.73 -2.24 -20.53
N ASP A 108 -2.13 -2.21 -21.72
CA ASP A 108 -2.35 -3.18 -22.77
C ASP A 108 -1.97 -4.60 -22.30
N GLU A 109 -0.82 -4.75 -21.64
CA GLU A 109 -0.38 -6.04 -21.10
C GLU A 109 -1.36 -6.58 -20.04
N LEU A 110 -1.87 -5.74 -19.14
CA LEU A 110 -2.88 -6.12 -18.14
C LEU A 110 -4.18 -6.57 -18.81
N VAL A 111 -4.70 -5.75 -19.74
CA VAL A 111 -5.96 -6.00 -20.43
C VAL A 111 -5.88 -7.26 -21.30
N ASN A 112 -4.79 -7.45 -22.03
CA ASN A 112 -4.56 -8.64 -22.87
C ASN A 112 -4.53 -9.93 -22.05
N ASN A 113 -4.19 -9.85 -20.77
CA ASN A 113 -4.18 -10.97 -19.83
C ASN A 113 -5.46 -11.05 -18.97
N GLY A 114 -6.48 -10.26 -19.27
CA GLY A 114 -7.77 -10.27 -18.56
C GLY A 114 -7.76 -9.61 -17.19
N ILE A 115 -6.71 -8.85 -16.84
CA ILE A 115 -6.58 -8.16 -15.56
C ILE A 115 -7.10 -6.72 -15.71
N GLN A 116 -8.06 -6.34 -14.88
CA GLN A 116 -8.66 -5.00 -14.91
C GLN A 116 -7.73 -3.94 -14.28
N PRO A 117 -7.29 -2.93 -15.04
CA PRO A 117 -6.45 -1.85 -14.50
C PRO A 117 -7.27 -0.86 -13.67
N HIS A 118 -6.83 -0.61 -12.44
CA HIS A 118 -7.35 0.45 -11.56
C HIS A 118 -6.28 1.52 -11.34
N VAL A 119 -6.46 2.68 -11.95
CA VAL A 119 -5.43 3.72 -11.99
C VAL A 119 -5.63 4.76 -10.88
N THR A 120 -4.59 4.98 -10.09
CA THR A 120 -4.47 6.11 -9.17
C THR A 120 -3.70 7.23 -9.86
N LEU A 121 -4.33 8.39 -10.07
CA LEU A 121 -3.75 9.50 -10.84
C LEU A 121 -2.67 10.30 -10.10
N SER A 122 -2.77 10.37 -8.77
CA SER A 122 -1.77 11.02 -7.91
C SER A 122 -1.58 10.19 -6.65
N ASN A 123 -0.33 9.90 -6.32
CA ASN A 123 0.01 9.04 -5.18
C ASN A 123 1.23 9.60 -4.43
N TYR A 124 1.11 10.87 -4.02
CA TYR A 124 2.12 11.62 -3.28
C TYR A 124 3.44 11.85 -4.02
N ASP A 125 3.40 11.90 -5.35
CA ASP A 125 4.55 12.06 -6.24
C ASP A 125 4.52 13.40 -7.01
N LEU A 126 4.23 14.49 -6.30
CA LEU A 126 4.16 15.83 -6.88
C LEU A 126 5.46 16.16 -7.64
N PRO A 127 5.41 16.60 -8.92
CA PRO A 127 6.59 16.99 -9.67
C PRO A 127 7.41 18.07 -8.96
N GLN A 128 8.74 17.92 -8.95
CA GLN A 128 9.65 18.81 -8.21
C GLN A 128 9.47 20.29 -8.59
N ALA A 129 9.20 20.58 -9.85
CA ALA A 129 8.92 21.94 -10.32
C ALA A 129 7.71 22.57 -9.60
N LEU A 130 6.65 21.79 -9.36
CA LEU A 130 5.47 22.25 -8.62
C LEU A 130 5.74 22.33 -7.12
N GLU A 131 6.50 21.37 -6.58
CA GLU A 131 6.92 21.41 -5.19
C GLU A 131 7.73 22.69 -4.89
N ASP A 132 8.64 23.09 -5.77
CA ASP A 132 9.45 24.30 -5.62
C ASP A 132 8.63 25.58 -5.83
N GLU A 133 7.69 25.57 -6.78
CA GLU A 133 6.83 26.73 -7.06
C GLU A 133 5.82 27.00 -5.94
N TYR A 134 5.16 25.96 -5.42
CA TYR A 134 4.06 26.10 -4.45
C TYR A 134 4.48 25.82 -3.00
N GLY A 135 5.64 25.20 -2.78
CA GLY A 135 6.14 24.86 -1.46
C GLY A 135 5.41 23.72 -0.78
N GLY A 136 4.91 22.73 -1.54
CA GLY A 136 4.24 21.55 -1.00
C GLY A 136 2.92 21.17 -1.67
N TRP A 137 2.54 19.90 -1.49
CA TRP A 137 1.25 19.37 -1.92
C TRP A 137 0.06 20.13 -1.35
N ASP A 138 0.08 20.48 -0.05
CA ASP A 138 -1.06 21.14 0.62
C ASP A 138 -1.35 22.52 -0.01
N LYS A 139 -0.30 23.28 -0.28
CA LYS A 139 -0.41 24.59 -0.93
C LYS A 139 -0.85 24.45 -2.39
N PHE A 140 -0.33 23.45 -3.10
CA PHE A 140 -0.78 23.15 -4.46
C PHE A 140 -2.27 22.76 -4.48
N HIS A 141 -2.70 21.85 -3.60
CA HIS A 141 -4.07 21.35 -3.54
C HIS A 141 -5.07 22.46 -3.19
N SER A 142 -4.72 23.39 -2.28
CA SER A 142 -5.57 24.53 -1.92
C SER A 142 -5.96 25.45 -3.10
N ARG A 143 -5.25 25.34 -4.23
CA ARG A 143 -5.52 26.10 -5.45
C ARG A 143 -6.47 25.39 -6.41
N LEU A 144 -6.70 24.09 -6.25
CA LEU A 144 -7.67 23.34 -7.04
C LEU A 144 -9.07 23.74 -6.57
N LYS A 145 -9.87 24.31 -7.47
CA LYS A 145 -11.22 24.82 -7.19
C LYS A 145 -12.32 23.89 -7.69
N GLU A 146 -12.00 22.64 -7.95
CA GLU A 146 -12.97 21.69 -8.50
C GLU A 146 -13.85 21.09 -7.41
N PRO A 147 -15.17 21.01 -7.62
CA PRO A 147 -16.07 20.36 -6.68
C PRO A 147 -15.74 18.86 -6.58
N LEU A 148 -15.82 18.33 -5.36
CA LEU A 148 -15.65 16.91 -5.12
C LEU A 148 -16.80 16.15 -5.79
N SER A 149 -16.45 15.22 -6.68
CA SER A 149 -17.38 14.25 -7.25
C SER A 149 -16.76 12.86 -7.16
N SER A 150 -17.55 11.87 -6.76
CA SER A 150 -17.12 10.48 -6.68
C SER A 150 -18.26 9.55 -7.08
N ILE A 151 -17.93 8.52 -7.86
CA ILE A 151 -18.83 7.43 -8.25
C ILE A 151 -18.57 6.20 -7.38
N LEU A 152 -17.35 6.07 -6.86
CA LEU A 152 -16.90 5.03 -5.94
C LEU A 152 -15.95 5.64 -4.91
N ILE A 153 -15.92 5.03 -3.71
CA ILE A 153 -14.99 5.39 -2.63
C ILE A 153 -14.12 4.17 -2.34
N GLY A 154 -12.80 4.35 -2.39
CA GLY A 154 -11.84 3.36 -1.91
C GLY A 154 -11.49 3.63 -0.45
N VAL A 155 -11.61 2.61 0.41
CA VAL A 155 -11.19 2.69 1.81
C VAL A 155 -9.91 1.88 1.96
N ILE A 156 -8.83 2.55 2.39
CA ILE A 156 -7.57 1.89 2.77
C ILE A 156 -7.65 1.61 4.27
N HIS A 157 -7.68 0.34 4.65
CA HIS A 157 -7.84 -0.07 6.04
C HIS A 157 -6.75 -1.07 6.43
N TYR A 158 -5.92 -0.69 7.40
CA TYR A 158 -4.85 -1.54 7.92
C TYR A 158 -5.05 -1.97 9.38
N SER A 159 -5.77 -1.15 10.15
CA SER A 159 -5.70 -1.12 11.61
C SER A 159 -6.98 -0.59 12.23
N ILE A 160 -7.31 -1.08 13.42
CA ILE A 160 -8.35 -0.52 14.28
C ILE A 160 -7.65 0.04 15.52
N PHE A 161 -8.04 1.24 15.94
CA PHE A 161 -7.48 1.90 17.13
C PHE A 161 -8.57 2.11 18.18
N HIS A 162 -8.23 1.87 19.44
CA HIS A 162 -9.06 2.26 20.57
C HIS A 162 -8.72 3.68 21.00
N VAL A 163 -9.73 4.55 21.01
CA VAL A 163 -9.58 5.99 21.29
C VAL A 163 -10.40 6.41 22.51
N ARG A 164 -9.90 7.39 23.25
CA ARG A 164 -10.61 8.08 24.35
C ARG A 164 -10.87 9.53 23.95
N ASP A 165 -11.97 10.08 24.44
CA ASP A 165 -12.14 11.54 24.41
C ASP A 165 -11.04 12.23 25.20
N ASN A 166 -10.48 13.27 24.61
CA ASN A 166 -9.60 14.22 25.25
C ASN A 166 -9.96 15.62 24.76
N SER A 167 -11.17 16.08 25.09
CA SER A 167 -11.67 17.43 24.79
C SER A 167 -10.71 18.58 25.14
N LYS A 168 -9.77 18.39 26.07
CA LYS A 168 -8.75 19.39 26.44
C LYS A 168 -7.61 19.54 25.42
N SER A 169 -7.46 18.61 24.49
CA SER A 169 -6.43 18.64 23.45
C SER A 169 -6.84 19.37 22.19
N LEU A 170 -8.11 19.82 22.09
CA LEU A 170 -8.62 20.51 20.90
C LEU A 170 -7.80 21.77 20.60
N LYS A 171 -7.03 21.77 19.51
CA LYS A 171 -6.33 22.96 19.01
C LYS A 171 -6.81 23.28 17.60
N MET A 172 -7.80 24.17 17.51
CA MET A 172 -8.41 24.64 16.26
C MET A 172 -7.41 25.28 15.28
N GLU A 173 -6.24 25.71 15.77
CA GLU A 173 -5.19 26.35 14.99
C GLU A 173 -4.30 25.35 14.23
N ASN A 174 -4.12 24.13 14.76
CA ASN A 174 -3.34 23.05 14.14
C ASN A 174 -4.29 21.92 13.74
N ARG A 175 -4.64 21.89 12.47
CA ARG A 175 -5.56 20.90 11.90
C ARG A 175 -4.81 19.60 11.64
N ASP A 176 -4.88 18.67 12.58
CA ASP A 176 -4.65 17.25 12.31
C ASP A 176 -5.87 16.43 12.76
N PHE A 177 -6.05 15.23 12.21
CA PHE A 177 -7.24 14.41 12.47
C PHE A 177 -7.48 14.13 13.96
N TYR A 178 -6.43 13.89 14.74
CA TYR A 178 -6.54 13.56 16.17
C TYR A 178 -6.89 14.80 16.99
N MET A 179 -6.31 15.96 16.65
CA MET A 179 -6.57 17.24 17.28
C MET A 179 -7.95 17.79 16.93
N ASP A 180 -8.39 17.62 15.69
CA ASP A 180 -9.73 18.01 15.23
C ASP A 180 -10.83 17.16 15.87
N ALA A 181 -10.55 15.86 16.10
CA ALA A 181 -11.48 14.94 16.75
C ALA A 181 -11.38 14.95 18.29
N ALA A 182 -10.40 15.67 18.86
CA ALA A 182 -10.07 15.68 20.28
C ALA A 182 -9.89 14.26 20.87
N LEU A 183 -9.13 13.41 20.19
CA LEU A 183 -8.95 12.00 20.56
C LEU A 183 -7.57 11.74 21.17
N GLU A 184 -7.53 10.87 22.18
CA GLU A 184 -6.31 10.22 22.70
C GLU A 184 -6.31 8.75 22.26
N LEU A 185 -5.21 8.28 21.69
CA LEU A 185 -5.04 6.85 21.38
C LEU A 185 -4.73 6.08 22.68
N ILE A 186 -5.64 5.19 23.09
CA ILE A 186 -5.51 4.42 24.35
C ILE A 186 -4.55 3.26 24.16
N GLU A 187 -4.69 2.56 23.03
CA GLU A 187 -3.95 1.34 22.77
C GLU A 187 -3.57 1.32 21.30
N VAL A 188 -2.32 1.70 21.03
CA VAL A 188 -1.61 1.20 19.86
C VAL A 188 -1.10 -0.17 20.31
N GLN A 189 -1.98 -1.17 20.39
CA GLN A 189 -1.49 -2.53 20.61
C GLN A 189 -0.68 -2.84 19.37
N ASP A 190 0.65 -2.85 19.53
CA ASP A 190 1.63 -2.81 18.44
C ASP A 190 1.21 -3.70 17.26
N ILE A 191 0.58 -3.10 16.26
CA ILE A 191 0.35 -3.75 14.95
C ILE A 191 1.72 -4.04 14.29
N TYR A 192 2.78 -3.47 14.85
CA TYR A 192 4.18 -3.73 14.55
C TYR A 192 4.76 -4.99 15.21
N ASN A 193 4.20 -5.47 16.34
CA ASN A 193 4.67 -6.66 17.06
C ASN A 193 3.60 -7.76 17.19
N SER A 194 2.36 -7.52 16.76
CA SER A 194 1.31 -8.53 16.77
C SER A 194 1.61 -9.64 15.75
N SER A 195 1.32 -10.88 16.13
CA SER A 195 1.42 -12.08 15.28
C SER A 195 0.45 -12.09 14.07
N ALA A 196 -0.23 -10.97 13.81
CA ALA A 196 -1.18 -10.72 12.75
C ALA A 196 -0.86 -9.41 12.00
N SER A 197 0.43 -9.13 11.77
CA SER A 197 0.85 -7.99 10.95
C SER A 197 0.97 -8.36 9.47
N GLU A 198 0.53 -7.46 8.59
CA GLU A 198 0.85 -7.50 7.15
C GLU A 198 2.33 -7.21 6.90
N ARG A 199 2.98 -6.49 7.82
CA ARG A 199 4.39 -6.08 7.76
C ARG A 199 5.28 -7.22 8.25
N MET A 200 6.19 -7.68 7.39
CA MET A 200 7.25 -8.61 7.77
C MET A 200 8.61 -7.92 7.72
N GLN A 201 9.57 -8.41 8.48
CA GLN A 201 10.96 -8.01 8.30
C GLN A 201 11.46 -8.58 6.96
N ARG A 202 12.14 -7.76 6.16
CA ARG A 202 12.76 -8.22 4.92
C ARG A 202 13.79 -9.33 5.20
N ASN A 203 13.91 -10.28 4.27
CA ASN A 203 14.84 -11.43 4.31
C ASN A 203 14.62 -12.37 5.51
N SER A 204 13.47 -12.30 6.19
CA SER A 204 13.16 -13.17 7.33
C SER A 204 12.83 -14.60 6.90
N THR A 205 11.78 -14.78 6.11
CA THR A 205 11.34 -16.08 5.56
C THR A 205 10.34 -15.87 4.41
N LEU A 206 10.23 -16.84 3.51
CA LEU A 206 9.12 -16.92 2.55
C LEU A 206 7.84 -17.49 3.18
N ASP A 207 7.93 -18.08 4.37
CA ASP A 207 6.80 -18.63 5.13
C ASP A 207 6.17 -17.58 6.04
N ASP A 208 5.48 -16.63 5.43
CA ASP A 208 4.85 -15.47 6.07
C ASP A 208 3.44 -15.77 6.64
N ILE A 209 3.37 -16.77 7.53
CA ILE A 209 2.13 -17.19 8.21
C ILE A 209 1.35 -16.01 8.84
N PRO A 210 1.98 -15.02 9.51
CA PRO A 210 1.26 -13.85 10.02
C PRO A 210 0.46 -13.09 8.96
N ARG A 211 1.03 -12.92 7.75
CA ARG A 211 0.35 -12.27 6.62
C ARG A 211 -0.82 -13.11 6.11
N VAL A 212 -0.67 -14.44 6.04
CA VAL A 212 -1.78 -15.34 5.70
C VAL A 212 -2.94 -15.17 6.68
N LYS A 213 -2.65 -15.15 7.99
CA LYS A 213 -3.67 -14.93 9.03
C LYS A 213 -4.35 -13.57 8.90
N TYR A 214 -3.56 -12.52 8.66
CA TYR A 214 -4.07 -11.17 8.44
C TYR A 214 -5.02 -11.10 7.23
N MET A 215 -4.58 -11.58 6.07
CA MET A 215 -5.38 -11.59 4.85
C MET A 215 -6.65 -12.43 5.00
N HIS A 216 -6.55 -13.61 5.63
CA HIS A 216 -7.70 -14.47 5.90
C HIS A 216 -8.74 -13.75 6.78
N ALA A 217 -8.32 -13.08 7.85
CA ALA A 217 -9.23 -12.34 8.73
C ALA A 217 -9.91 -11.18 8.00
N TYR A 218 -9.15 -10.38 7.24
CA TYR A 218 -9.68 -9.25 6.48
C TYR A 218 -10.67 -9.69 5.38
N LEU A 219 -10.31 -10.72 4.61
CA LEU A 219 -11.21 -11.28 3.60
C LEU A 219 -12.49 -11.85 4.23
N GLY A 220 -12.37 -12.52 5.38
CA GLY A 220 -13.52 -12.97 6.17
C GLY A 220 -14.45 -11.81 6.53
N GLY A 221 -13.90 -10.72 7.10
CA GLY A 221 -14.66 -9.53 7.44
C GLY A 221 -15.34 -8.86 6.25
N VAL A 222 -14.68 -8.80 5.08
CA VAL A 222 -15.31 -8.26 3.87
C VAL A 222 -16.43 -9.18 3.36
N ILE A 223 -16.24 -10.51 3.42
CA ILE A 223 -17.27 -11.48 3.05
C ILE A 223 -18.49 -11.35 3.97
N ASP A 224 -18.29 -11.17 5.27
CA ASP A 224 -19.38 -10.98 6.22
C ASP A 224 -20.08 -9.63 6.01
N ALA A 225 -19.34 -8.55 5.72
CA ALA A 225 -19.94 -7.28 5.33
C ALA A 225 -20.80 -7.41 4.05
N LEU A 226 -20.34 -8.16 3.04
CA LEU A 226 -21.10 -8.44 1.82
C LEU A 226 -22.39 -9.21 2.14
N ARG A 227 -22.31 -10.23 3.00
CA ARG A 227 -23.49 -11.01 3.45
C ARG A 227 -24.49 -10.13 4.22
N ASN A 228 -24.01 -9.11 4.91
CA ASN A 228 -24.81 -8.13 5.64
C ASN A 228 -25.31 -6.96 4.77
N GLY A 229 -25.21 -7.07 3.44
CA GLY A 229 -25.76 -6.08 2.50
C GLY A 229 -24.83 -4.93 2.13
N SER A 230 -23.55 -4.97 2.51
CA SER A 230 -22.57 -3.98 2.04
C SER A 230 -22.47 -3.99 0.51
N ASN A 231 -22.42 -2.81 -0.09
CA ASN A 231 -22.22 -2.61 -1.53
C ASN A 231 -20.73 -2.67 -1.92
N THR A 232 -19.91 -3.47 -1.23
CA THR A 232 -18.46 -3.56 -1.49
C THR A 232 -18.21 -4.10 -2.90
N ARG A 233 -17.44 -3.36 -3.70
CA ARG A 233 -17.19 -3.68 -5.12
C ARG A 233 -15.91 -4.44 -5.40
N GLY A 234 -14.94 -4.39 -4.49
CA GLY A 234 -13.71 -5.17 -4.60
C GLY A 234 -12.85 -5.09 -3.36
N TYR A 235 -11.79 -5.89 -3.36
CA TYR A 235 -10.76 -5.92 -2.32
C TYR A 235 -9.38 -5.94 -2.96
N PHE A 236 -8.47 -5.08 -2.46
CA PHE A 236 -7.11 -4.98 -2.95
C PHE A 236 -6.12 -5.15 -1.79
N THR A 237 -5.25 -6.16 -1.88
CA THR A 237 -4.16 -6.36 -0.90
C THR A 237 -2.97 -5.46 -1.20
N TRP A 238 -2.34 -4.93 -0.15
CA TRP A 238 -1.06 -4.23 -0.22
C TRP A 238 0.05 -5.17 0.28
N ALA A 239 1.02 -5.60 -0.52
CA ALA A 239 1.26 -5.26 -1.93
C ALA A 239 1.50 -6.53 -2.76
N PHE A 240 1.54 -6.39 -4.08
CA PHE A 240 1.89 -7.51 -4.96
C PHE A 240 3.35 -7.93 -4.79
N LEU A 241 4.27 -6.97 -4.88
CA LEU A 241 5.73 -7.17 -4.72
C LEU A 241 6.20 -6.49 -3.44
N ASP A 242 7.32 -6.94 -2.89
CA ASP A 242 8.09 -6.12 -1.96
C ASP A 242 8.59 -4.87 -2.69
N VAL A 243 8.25 -3.71 -2.15
CA VAL A 243 8.56 -2.39 -2.72
C VAL A 243 9.38 -1.56 -1.73
N PHE A 244 9.84 -0.40 -2.20
CA PHE A 244 10.42 0.60 -1.31
C PHE A 244 9.31 1.28 -0.50
N GLU A 245 9.34 1.12 0.82
CA GLU A 245 8.36 1.72 1.72
C GLU A 245 8.82 3.11 2.18
N LEU A 246 7.99 4.13 1.98
CA LEU A 246 8.34 5.55 2.18
C LEU A 246 8.95 5.85 3.56
N LEU A 247 8.49 5.14 4.59
CA LEU A 247 8.90 5.36 5.99
C LEU A 247 10.02 4.44 6.43
N ASP A 248 10.13 3.23 5.87
CA ASP A 248 11.02 2.16 6.36
C ASP A 248 12.02 1.63 5.32
N GLY A 249 12.03 2.21 4.13
CA GLY A 249 12.86 1.81 3.01
C GLY A 249 12.62 0.34 2.65
N PHE A 250 13.70 -0.44 2.63
CA PHE A 250 13.65 -1.88 2.37
C PHE A 250 13.66 -2.73 3.64
N ARG A 251 13.56 -2.16 4.85
CA ARG A 251 13.55 -2.99 6.08
C ARG A 251 12.25 -3.78 6.25
N SER A 252 11.16 -3.22 5.73
CA SER A 252 9.86 -3.86 5.70
C SER A 252 9.59 -4.58 4.40
N SER A 253 8.79 -5.62 4.53
CA SER A 253 8.26 -6.41 3.45
C SER A 253 6.75 -6.48 3.60
N PHE A 254 6.00 -6.06 2.58
CA PHE A 254 4.54 -6.12 2.49
C PHE A 254 4.06 -6.95 1.29
N GLY A 255 4.94 -7.27 0.36
CA GLY A 255 4.61 -7.97 -0.87
C GLY A 255 4.21 -9.42 -0.64
N LEU A 256 3.30 -9.95 -1.45
CA LEU A 256 3.12 -11.41 -1.56
C LEU A 256 4.29 -12.07 -2.28
N TYR A 257 4.99 -11.33 -3.13
CA TYR A 257 6.23 -11.76 -3.78
C TYR A 257 7.43 -11.03 -3.18
N TYR A 258 8.44 -11.81 -2.78
CA TYR A 258 9.74 -11.29 -2.38
C TYR A 258 10.53 -10.89 -3.63
N ALA A 259 10.96 -9.64 -3.72
CA ALA A 259 11.88 -9.17 -4.75
C ALA A 259 13.31 -9.19 -4.21
N ASP A 260 14.15 -10.06 -4.75
CA ASP A 260 15.53 -10.21 -4.33
C ASP A 260 16.39 -9.06 -4.83
N LEU A 261 16.76 -8.13 -3.95
CA LEU A 261 17.57 -6.97 -4.34
C LEU A 261 19.07 -7.32 -4.46
N ASP A 262 19.49 -8.48 -3.95
CA ASP A 262 20.88 -8.95 -4.05
C ASP A 262 21.11 -9.72 -5.36
N ASP A 263 20.04 -10.17 -6.01
CA ASP A 263 20.07 -10.76 -7.35
C ASP A 263 20.06 -9.64 -8.42
N PRO A 264 21.04 -9.58 -9.35
CA PRO A 264 21.10 -8.55 -10.37
C PRO A 264 19.89 -8.54 -11.32
N ASP A 265 19.19 -9.66 -11.46
CA ASP A 265 17.96 -9.78 -12.25
C ASP A 265 16.71 -9.41 -11.46
N LEU A 266 16.87 -9.06 -10.18
CA LEU A 266 15.80 -8.74 -9.23
C LEU A 266 14.73 -9.83 -9.19
N LYS A 267 15.11 -11.10 -9.04
CA LYS A 267 14.15 -12.22 -9.14
C LYS A 267 13.02 -12.13 -8.11
N ARG A 268 11.83 -12.55 -8.52
CA ARG A 268 10.61 -12.60 -7.68
C ARG A 268 10.38 -14.02 -7.16
N TYR A 269 10.15 -14.15 -5.86
CA TYR A 269 9.83 -15.42 -5.21
C TYR A 269 8.47 -15.36 -4.51
N PRO A 270 7.53 -16.29 -4.79
CA PRO A 270 6.23 -16.30 -4.14
C PRO A 270 6.36 -16.72 -2.67
N LYS A 271 5.82 -15.91 -1.77
CA LYS A 271 5.68 -16.25 -0.35
C LYS A 271 4.52 -17.20 -0.12
N LEU A 272 4.39 -17.73 1.09
CA LEU A 272 3.27 -18.57 1.49
C LEU A 272 1.93 -17.85 1.28
N SER A 273 1.87 -16.56 1.56
CA SER A 273 0.71 -15.70 1.32
C SER A 273 0.32 -15.59 -0.17
N ALA A 274 1.27 -15.49 -1.10
CA ALA A 274 0.99 -15.56 -2.55
C ALA A 274 0.32 -16.89 -2.93
N LYS A 275 0.90 -18.01 -2.45
CA LYS A 275 0.39 -19.35 -2.74
C LYS A 275 -0.99 -19.58 -2.13
N TRP A 276 -1.21 -19.10 -0.90
CA TRP A 276 -2.50 -19.15 -0.22
C TRP A 276 -3.56 -18.31 -0.96
N TYR A 277 -3.23 -17.06 -1.30
CA TYR A 277 -4.14 -16.16 -1.98
C TYR A 277 -4.50 -16.68 -3.38
N SER A 278 -3.54 -17.22 -4.13
CA SER A 278 -3.82 -17.85 -5.43
C SER A 278 -4.81 -19.01 -5.33
N ARG A 279 -4.70 -19.85 -4.28
CA ARG A 279 -5.64 -20.95 -4.05
C ARG A 279 -7.03 -20.44 -3.70
N PHE A 280 -7.10 -19.40 -2.86
CA PHE A 280 -8.35 -18.74 -2.49
C PHE A 280 -9.07 -18.19 -3.73
N LEU A 281 -8.37 -17.43 -4.59
CA LEU A 281 -8.94 -16.84 -5.81
C LEU A 281 -9.41 -17.89 -6.80
N LYS A 282 -8.66 -18.99 -6.96
CA LYS A 282 -9.01 -20.10 -7.87
C LYS A 282 -10.07 -21.05 -7.32
N GLY A 283 -10.71 -20.73 -6.19
CA GLY A 283 -11.78 -21.53 -5.59
C GLY A 283 -11.37 -22.95 -5.17
N ARG A 284 -10.07 -23.20 -4.93
CA ARG A 284 -9.58 -24.52 -4.51
C ARG A 284 -9.74 -24.70 -3.01
N SER A 285 -10.20 -25.87 -2.57
CA SER A 285 -10.29 -26.20 -1.15
C SER A 285 -8.93 -26.09 -0.48
N ILE A 286 -8.89 -25.40 0.66
CA ILE A 286 -7.69 -25.16 1.44
C ILE A 286 -7.40 -26.42 2.26
N ASN A 287 -6.87 -27.47 1.62
CA ASN A 287 -6.10 -28.49 2.33
C ASN A 287 -4.71 -27.89 2.57
N LEU A 288 -4.62 -27.01 3.55
CA LEU A 288 -3.33 -26.67 4.14
C LEU A 288 -2.79 -27.97 4.73
N GLY A 289 -1.75 -28.54 4.12
CA GLY A 289 -0.96 -29.62 4.70
C GLY A 289 -0.21 -29.09 5.92
N VAL A 290 -0.95 -28.72 6.96
CA VAL A 290 -0.45 -28.11 8.19
C VAL A 290 -1.27 -28.71 9.32
N THR A 291 -0.84 -29.88 9.76
CA THR A 291 -1.21 -30.53 11.01
C THR A 291 -1.02 -29.60 12.23
N GLU A 292 -0.36 -28.44 12.08
CA GLU A 292 -0.17 -27.42 13.13
C GLU A 292 -1.11 -26.19 13.05
N LEU A 293 -1.74 -25.87 11.91
CA LEU A 293 -2.70 -24.75 11.81
C LEU A 293 -4.11 -25.19 12.25
N GLY A 294 -4.44 -26.46 12.03
CA GLY A 294 -5.72 -27.06 12.43
C GLY A 294 -5.98 -26.99 13.94
N ASN A 295 -4.94 -27.09 14.76
CA ASN A 295 -5.07 -27.06 16.23
C ASN A 295 -5.32 -25.65 16.80
N ASN A 296 -4.92 -24.59 16.08
CA ASN A 296 -5.15 -23.20 16.53
C ASN A 296 -6.41 -22.57 15.92
N LEU A 297 -6.83 -22.96 14.71
CA LEU A 297 -8.06 -22.45 14.09
C LEU A 297 -9.34 -23.09 14.69
N SER A 298 -9.28 -24.35 15.10
CA SER A 298 -10.39 -25.02 15.81
C SER A 298 -10.67 -24.37 17.17
N ALA A 299 -9.61 -23.96 17.90
CA ALA A 299 -9.74 -23.21 19.15
C ALA A 299 -10.38 -21.81 18.98
N MET A 300 -10.15 -21.13 17.85
CA MET A 300 -10.73 -19.80 17.58
C MET A 300 -12.19 -19.86 17.07
N SER A 301 -12.57 -20.93 16.36
CA SER A 301 -13.97 -21.11 15.93
C SER A 301 -14.95 -21.29 17.09
N GLN A 302 -14.47 -21.78 18.24
CA GLN A 302 -15.27 -21.93 19.46
C GLN A 302 -15.37 -20.64 20.28
N ALA A 303 -14.49 -19.67 20.07
CA ALA A 303 -14.47 -18.41 20.83
C ALA A 303 -15.41 -17.31 20.25
N HIS A 304 -15.95 -17.51 19.05
CA HIS A 304 -16.89 -16.57 18.40
C HIS A 304 -18.34 -17.08 18.32
N PHE A 305 -18.66 -18.18 19.00
CA PHE A 305 -20.02 -18.66 19.20
C PHE A 305 -20.27 -18.97 20.69
N GLN A 306 -20.25 -17.94 21.52
CA GLN A 306 -21.02 -17.85 22.77
C GLN A 306 -21.55 -16.43 22.92
#